data_AF-A0A2S9QJV8-F1
#
_entry.id   AF-A0A2S9QJV8-F1
#
_cell.length_a   1.000
_cell.length_b   1.000
_cell.length_c   1.000
_cell.angle_alpha   90.00
_cell.angle_beta   90.00
_cell.angle_gamma   90.00
#
_symmetry.space_group_name_H-M   'P 1'
#
loop_
_entity.id
_entity.type
_entity.pdbx_description
1 polymer ?
#
loop_
_entity_poly.entity_id
_entity_poly.type
_entity_poly.pdbx_seq_one_letter_code
_entity_poly.pdbx_strand_id
1 'polypeptide(L)'
;MRAFGGILAAGVLVVSTLPSHAADFHYSSLIGRWKVQGVKVAGNGVQALVNNDPQYMGAVVEFDAGKIIWVQGTKAKPIDPNTDNCNAAPKLTPADRNDPDAGYKVKGGYNILCGSQGWGPGAVVLPVQPDVVSLYWYDNGILSLKRESVAGTGSGSGSASAPAQVATAGRAAAAGATNCANAATQADMNECADKAFKKSDADLNAVYQQIEQRLKDNADTKKRLVAAQRAWVAFRDAECTFSASGASGGSIYPMVYSMCLDRVTQARVRSLEAYLSCGEGDTSCPVPTAN
;
A
#
# COMPACT_ATOMS: atom_id res chain seq x y z
N MET A 1 -56.07 53.66 9.78
CA MET A 1 -54.86 53.75 10.61
C MET A 1 -53.69 53.20 9.81
N ARG A 2 -52.66 54.05 9.62
CA ARG A 2 -51.25 53.83 9.24
C ARG A 2 -50.88 52.83 8.11
N ALA A 3 -50.33 53.45 7.05
CA ALA A 3 -49.51 52.88 5.99
C ALA A 3 -48.19 52.28 6.50
N PHE A 4 -47.50 51.46 5.68
CA PHE A 4 -46.11 51.69 5.24
C PHE A 4 -45.75 50.71 4.12
N GLY A 5 -45.25 51.25 3.00
CA GLY A 5 -44.66 50.49 1.91
C GLY A 5 -43.21 50.09 2.20
N GLY A 6 -42.69 49.11 1.45
CA GLY A 6 -41.32 48.61 1.59
C GLY A 6 -40.89 47.72 0.43
N ILE A 7 -40.29 48.37 -0.56
CA ILE A 7 -39.30 47.96 -1.57
C ILE A 7 -38.84 46.47 -1.57
N LEU A 8 -38.98 45.84 -2.74
CA LEU A 8 -38.34 44.58 -3.16
C LEU A 8 -36.82 44.76 -3.29
N ALA A 9 -36.03 44.10 -2.44
CA ALA A 9 -34.60 43.89 -2.66
C ALA A 9 -34.38 42.47 -3.17
N ALA A 10 -33.98 42.33 -4.43
CA ALA A 10 -33.52 41.08 -5.02
C ALA A 10 -32.18 40.68 -4.38
N GLY A 11 -32.24 39.79 -3.39
CA GLY A 11 -31.06 39.15 -2.81
C GLY A 11 -30.48 38.15 -3.80
N VAL A 12 -29.33 38.48 -4.39
CA VAL A 12 -28.50 37.54 -5.12
C VAL A 12 -28.07 36.44 -4.16
N LEU A 13 -28.55 35.22 -4.39
CA LEU A 13 -28.04 34.01 -3.76
C LEU A 13 -26.58 33.84 -4.19
N VAL A 14 -25.66 34.27 -3.34
CA VAL A 14 -24.26 33.85 -3.41
C VAL A 14 -24.27 32.36 -3.07
N VAL A 15 -24.26 31.52 -4.10
CA VAL A 15 -23.89 30.12 -3.96
C VAL A 15 -22.45 30.13 -3.47
N SER A 16 -22.27 30.02 -2.15
CA SER A 16 -20.95 29.74 -1.57
C SER A 16 -20.49 28.41 -2.14
N THR A 17 -19.61 28.49 -3.13
CA THR A 17 -18.83 27.35 -3.59
C THR A 17 -18.04 26.85 -2.39
N LEU A 18 -18.40 25.66 -1.90
CA LEU A 18 -17.57 24.92 -0.96
C LEU A 18 -16.16 24.83 -1.57
N PRO A 19 -15.09 25.16 -0.83
CA PRO A 19 -13.75 24.95 -1.32
C PRO A 19 -13.59 23.45 -1.57
N SER A 20 -13.29 23.09 -2.81
CA SER A 20 -12.87 21.75 -3.19
C SER A 20 -11.53 21.49 -2.49
N HIS A 21 -11.56 20.89 -1.30
CA HIS A 21 -10.36 20.50 -0.54
C HIS A 21 -9.63 19.29 -1.15
N ALA A 22 -9.93 18.90 -2.39
CA ALA A 22 -9.00 18.13 -3.21
C ALA A 22 -7.90 19.08 -3.75
N ALA A 23 -7.25 19.82 -2.85
CA ALA A 23 -6.08 20.63 -3.17
C ALA A 23 -4.87 19.71 -3.18
N ASP A 24 -4.37 19.48 -4.38
CA ASP A 24 -3.10 18.85 -4.77
C ASP A 24 -2.24 18.25 -3.66
N PHE A 25 -2.51 17.00 -3.29
CA PHE A 25 -1.58 16.22 -2.50
C PHE A 25 -0.36 15.87 -3.37
N HIS A 26 0.76 16.53 -3.08
CA HIS A 26 2.03 16.33 -3.79
C HIS A 26 2.99 15.52 -2.94
N TYR A 27 3.99 14.92 -3.58
CA TYR A 27 5.04 14.18 -2.88
C TYR A 27 5.75 15.05 -1.82
N SER A 28 5.91 16.36 -2.06
CA SER A 28 6.49 17.29 -1.08
C SER A 28 5.74 17.32 0.26
N SER A 29 4.44 17.02 0.27
CA SER A 29 3.64 16.92 1.51
C SER A 29 4.04 15.74 2.39
N LEU A 30 4.70 14.72 1.83
CA LEU A 30 5.21 13.57 2.56
C LEU A 30 6.59 13.80 3.18
N ILE A 31 7.34 14.80 2.73
CA ILE A 31 8.73 15.00 3.19
C ILE A 31 8.78 15.09 4.72
N GLY A 32 9.71 14.33 5.32
CA GLY A 32 9.91 14.25 6.76
C GLY A 32 9.79 12.82 7.31
N ARG A 33 9.83 12.71 8.64
CA ARG A 33 9.80 11.44 9.37
C ARG A 33 8.39 11.10 9.83
N TRP A 34 8.01 9.85 9.66
CA TRP A 34 6.68 9.32 9.95
C TRP A 34 6.78 8.03 10.72
N LYS A 35 6.12 8.00 11.87
CA LYS A 35 6.10 6.85 12.77
C LYS A 35 4.81 6.06 12.59
N VAL A 36 4.93 4.74 12.48
CA VAL A 36 3.77 3.83 12.47
C VAL A 36 3.14 3.84 13.87
N GLN A 37 1.91 4.33 13.95
CA GLN A 37 1.10 4.40 15.18
C GLN A 37 -0.05 3.39 15.22
N GLY A 38 -0.32 2.73 14.09
CA GLY A 38 -1.29 1.66 14.02
C GLY A 38 -1.04 0.79 12.81
N VAL A 39 -1.44 -0.46 12.92
CA VAL A 39 -1.50 -1.40 11.78
C VAL A 39 -2.92 -1.91 11.74
N LYS A 40 -3.56 -1.80 10.59
CA LYS A 40 -4.81 -2.49 10.29
C LYS A 40 -4.57 -3.43 9.13
N VAL A 41 -5.40 -4.44 9.00
CA VAL A 41 -5.39 -5.30 7.82
C VAL A 41 -6.57 -4.87 6.96
N ALA A 42 -6.34 -4.62 5.67
CA ALA A 42 -7.46 -4.43 4.74
C ALA A 42 -8.32 -5.71 4.77
N GLY A 43 -9.65 -5.54 4.89
CA GLY A 43 -10.58 -6.66 5.04
C GLY A 43 -10.67 -7.48 3.75
N ASN A 44 -9.81 -8.49 3.65
CA ASN A 44 -9.62 -9.51 2.59
C ASN A 44 -8.12 -9.84 2.38
N GLY A 45 -7.25 -9.64 3.37
CA GLY A 45 -5.82 -9.96 3.35
C GLY A 45 -5.43 -11.20 4.16
N VAL A 46 -4.34 -11.88 3.80
CA VAL A 46 -3.67 -12.94 4.56
C VAL A 46 -3.04 -12.24 5.74
N GLN A 47 -3.59 -12.54 6.91
CA GLN A 47 -3.15 -11.97 8.17
C GLN A 47 -1.86 -12.63 8.64
N ALA A 48 -0.76 -12.41 7.90
CA ALA A 48 0.55 -12.36 8.55
C ALA A 48 0.62 -11.17 9.51
N LEU A 49 -0.20 -10.14 9.26
CA LEU A 49 -0.34 -8.98 10.11
C LEU A 49 -1.60 -9.06 10.96
N VAL A 50 -1.49 -8.67 12.23
CA VAL A 50 -2.63 -8.47 13.14
C VAL A 50 -2.86 -6.96 13.36
N ASN A 51 -3.98 -6.61 13.98
CA ASN A 51 -4.17 -5.23 14.44
C ASN A 51 -3.03 -4.83 15.36
N ASN A 52 -2.39 -3.69 15.04
CA ASN A 52 -1.17 -3.21 15.69
C ASN A 52 -0.03 -4.25 15.66
N ASP A 53 0.20 -4.86 14.50
CA ASP A 53 1.22 -5.90 14.35
C ASP A 53 2.61 -5.43 14.85
N PRO A 54 3.25 -6.18 15.77
CA PRO A 54 4.57 -5.84 16.30
C PRO A 54 5.67 -5.71 15.25
N GLN A 55 5.49 -6.28 14.05
CA GLN A 55 6.44 -6.12 12.93
C GLN A 55 6.59 -4.67 12.48
N TYR A 56 5.55 -3.85 12.60
CA TYR A 56 5.56 -2.47 12.10
C TYR A 56 5.33 -1.43 13.18
N MET A 57 4.72 -1.78 14.32
CA MET A 57 4.43 -0.81 15.37
C MET A 57 5.69 -0.09 15.85
N GLY A 58 5.68 1.24 15.74
CA GLY A 58 6.80 2.09 16.13
C GLY A 58 7.96 2.16 15.13
N ALA A 59 7.86 1.47 13.98
CA ALA A 59 8.78 1.68 12.87
C ALA A 59 8.68 3.12 12.35
N VAL A 60 9.77 3.64 11.78
CA VAL A 60 9.85 5.01 11.26
C VAL A 60 10.36 4.97 9.82
N VAL A 61 9.61 5.63 8.95
CA VAL A 61 10.00 5.89 7.56
C VAL A 61 10.27 7.38 7.37
N GLU A 62 11.30 7.69 6.59
CA GLU A 62 11.65 9.04 6.18
C GLU A 62 11.47 9.17 4.67
N PHE A 63 10.62 10.13 4.29
CA PHE A 63 10.45 10.53 2.90
C PHE A 63 11.35 11.74 2.63
N ASP A 64 12.20 11.61 1.62
CA ASP A 64 13.09 12.66 1.12
C ASP A 64 12.81 12.89 -0.38
N ALA A 65 13.25 14.02 -0.92
CA ALA A 65 13.14 14.35 -2.34
C ALA A 65 13.80 13.29 -3.27
N GLY A 66 14.87 12.63 -2.80
CA GLY A 66 15.63 11.67 -3.61
C GLY A 66 15.44 10.20 -3.23
N LYS A 67 14.79 9.89 -2.11
CA LYS A 67 14.69 8.54 -1.56
C LYS A 67 13.57 8.39 -0.54
N ILE A 68 13.21 7.14 -0.24
CA ILE A 68 12.34 6.77 0.88
C ILE A 68 13.06 5.70 1.68
N ILE A 69 13.28 5.92 2.96
CA ILE A 69 14.08 5.01 3.80
C ILE A 69 13.34 4.67 5.09
N TRP A 70 13.24 3.39 5.41
CA TRP A 70 12.92 2.97 6.77
C TRP A 70 14.15 3.23 7.64
N VAL A 71 14.07 4.23 8.53
CA VAL A 71 15.17 4.64 9.42
C VAL A 71 15.13 3.92 10.76
N GLN A 72 14.00 3.31 11.11
CA GLN A 72 13.84 2.49 12.30
C GLN A 72 12.89 1.32 12.01
N GLY A 73 13.38 0.09 12.19
CA GLY A 73 12.59 -1.14 12.09
C GLY A 73 12.10 -1.63 13.45
N THR A 74 11.67 -2.88 13.51
CA THR A 74 11.31 -3.55 14.76
C THR A 74 12.18 -4.79 14.96
N LYS A 75 12.15 -5.38 16.16
CA LYS A 75 12.81 -6.68 16.39
C LYS A 75 12.19 -7.81 15.55
N ALA A 76 10.89 -7.72 15.27
CA ALA A 76 10.16 -8.73 14.53
C ALA A 76 10.31 -8.59 13.00
N LYS A 77 10.56 -7.37 12.52
CA LYS A 77 10.93 -7.08 11.13
C LYS A 77 12.10 -6.08 11.10
N PRO A 78 13.34 -6.59 11.08
CA PRO A 78 14.51 -5.78 10.75
C PRO A 78 14.34 -5.16 9.36
N ILE A 79 14.92 -3.99 9.15
CA ILE A 79 14.90 -3.33 7.84
C ILE A 79 15.87 -4.08 6.92
N ASP A 80 15.41 -4.45 5.73
CA ASP A 80 16.28 -4.82 4.61
C ASP A 80 16.41 -3.61 3.67
N PRO A 81 17.55 -2.89 3.68
CA PRO A 81 17.71 -1.67 2.88
C PRO A 81 17.63 -1.88 1.36
N ASN A 82 17.76 -3.11 0.87
CA ASN A 82 17.74 -3.40 -0.56
C ASN A 82 16.31 -3.55 -1.09
N THR A 83 15.39 -4.01 -0.24
CA THR A 83 14.02 -4.35 -0.62
C THR A 83 12.99 -3.40 -0.01
N ASP A 84 13.23 -2.91 1.21
CA ASP A 84 12.31 -2.02 1.92
C ASP A 84 12.44 -0.54 1.49
N ASN A 85 13.62 -0.11 1.04
CA ASN A 85 13.91 1.29 0.73
C ASN A 85 13.77 1.63 -0.75
N CYS A 86 13.40 2.87 -1.03
CA CYS A 86 13.51 3.47 -2.34
C CYS A 86 14.78 4.32 -2.44
N ASN A 87 15.72 3.92 -3.31
CA ASN A 87 16.99 4.64 -3.53
C ASN A 87 17.00 5.50 -4.81
N ALA A 88 15.83 5.90 -5.30
CA ALA A 88 15.66 6.76 -6.47
C ALA A 88 14.59 7.85 -6.21
N ALA A 89 14.56 8.89 -7.05
CA ALA A 89 13.63 10.01 -6.91
C ALA A 89 12.16 9.55 -6.91
N PRO A 90 11.41 9.72 -5.81
CA PRO A 90 10.06 9.20 -5.72
C PRO A 90 9.02 10.11 -6.39
N LYS A 91 7.91 9.52 -6.85
CA LYS A 91 6.80 10.26 -7.48
C LYS A 91 5.46 9.68 -7.06
N LEU A 92 4.42 10.51 -7.05
CA LEU A 92 3.04 10.10 -6.81
C LEU A 92 2.26 10.04 -8.12
N THR A 93 1.47 8.99 -8.30
CA THR A 93 0.45 8.91 -9.36
C THR A 93 -0.90 8.58 -8.73
N PRO A 94 -2.03 9.13 -9.22
CA PRO A 94 -3.34 8.82 -8.65
C PRO A 94 -3.64 7.32 -8.67
N ALA A 95 -4.20 6.79 -7.58
CA ALA A 95 -4.64 5.39 -7.48
C ALA A 95 -6.15 5.21 -7.75
N ASP A 96 -6.89 6.30 -7.98
CA ASP A 96 -8.36 6.33 -8.04
C ASP A 96 -8.93 6.24 -9.48
N ARG A 97 -8.08 6.31 -10.53
CA ARG A 97 -8.47 6.22 -11.94
C ARG A 97 -7.40 5.50 -12.76
N ASN A 98 -7.78 4.35 -13.33
CA ASN A 98 -6.92 3.40 -14.04
C ASN A 98 -5.87 2.71 -13.18
N ASP A 99 -6.33 1.71 -12.42
CA ASP A 99 -5.51 0.53 -12.20
C ASP A 99 -6.13 -0.67 -12.94
N PRO A 100 -5.52 -1.15 -14.03
CA PRO A 100 -5.83 -2.44 -14.65
C PRO A 100 -5.42 -3.65 -13.77
N ASP A 101 -4.76 -3.42 -12.63
CA ASP A 101 -3.77 -4.37 -12.07
C ASP A 101 -4.17 -5.04 -10.77
N ALA A 102 -5.41 -4.89 -10.32
CA ALA A 102 -5.86 -5.46 -9.06
C ALA A 102 -4.99 -5.06 -7.83
N GLY A 103 -4.35 -3.88 -7.86
CA GLY A 103 -3.77 -3.24 -6.67
C GLY A 103 -4.83 -2.57 -5.78
N TYR A 104 -4.40 -1.89 -4.70
CA TYR A 104 -5.34 -1.18 -3.83
C TYR A 104 -6.00 -0.02 -4.58
N LYS A 105 -7.27 -0.21 -4.94
CA LYS A 105 -8.13 0.85 -5.45
C LYS A 105 -8.55 1.78 -4.31
N VAL A 106 -7.62 2.61 -3.88
CA VAL A 106 -7.85 3.57 -2.79
C VAL A 106 -8.30 4.88 -3.39
N LYS A 107 -9.60 5.16 -3.29
CA LYS A 107 -10.16 6.44 -3.71
C LYS A 107 -9.46 7.59 -2.95
N GLY A 108 -8.89 8.54 -3.68
CA GLY A 108 -8.10 9.64 -3.12
C GLY A 108 -6.69 9.25 -2.65
N GLY A 109 -6.26 8.01 -2.91
CA GLY A 109 -4.90 7.55 -2.67
C GLY A 109 -3.98 7.76 -3.87
N TYR A 110 -2.68 7.59 -3.64
CA TYR A 110 -1.63 7.78 -4.62
C TYR A 110 -0.65 6.61 -4.57
N ASN A 111 -0.38 5.99 -5.72
CA ASN A 111 0.72 5.04 -5.86
C ASN A 111 2.06 5.77 -5.66
N ILE A 112 2.99 5.14 -4.96
CA ILE A 112 4.34 5.66 -4.79
C ILE A 112 5.26 4.95 -5.79
N LEU A 113 5.85 5.72 -6.71
CA LEU A 113 6.89 5.24 -7.60
C LEU A 113 8.27 5.53 -7.00
N CYS A 114 9.18 4.56 -7.10
CA CYS A 114 10.61 4.70 -6.90
C CYS A 114 11.32 4.77 -8.26
N GLY A 115 11.68 5.99 -8.70
CA GLY A 115 12.16 6.19 -10.07
C GLY A 115 11.05 5.89 -11.08
N SER A 116 11.19 4.82 -11.85
CA SER A 116 10.20 4.34 -12.83
C SER A 116 9.40 3.12 -12.38
N GLN A 117 9.65 2.58 -11.19
CA GLN A 117 9.01 1.36 -10.69
C GLN A 117 8.13 1.70 -9.48
N GLY A 118 7.16 0.84 -9.13
CA GLY A 118 6.46 0.96 -7.85
C GLY A 118 7.43 0.81 -6.68
N TRP A 119 7.24 1.58 -5.61
CA TRP A 119 7.96 1.36 -4.36
C TRP A 119 7.33 0.18 -3.60
N GLY A 120 8.16 -0.79 -3.21
CA GLY A 120 7.70 -2.05 -2.63
C GLY A 120 6.81 -2.84 -3.62
N PRO A 121 5.82 -3.62 -3.15
CA PRO A 121 4.87 -4.35 -4.00
C PRO A 121 3.73 -3.45 -4.54
N GLY A 122 3.99 -2.16 -4.77
CA GLY A 122 2.97 -1.17 -5.17
C GLY A 122 2.31 -0.47 -3.99
N ALA A 123 3.12 0.22 -3.17
CA ALA A 123 2.63 0.98 -2.04
C ALA A 123 1.69 2.12 -2.44
N VAL A 124 0.59 2.28 -1.69
CA VAL A 124 -0.38 3.37 -1.88
C VAL A 124 -0.44 4.22 -0.62
N VAL A 125 -0.28 5.52 -0.77
CA VAL A 125 -0.47 6.48 0.33
C VAL A 125 -1.82 7.18 0.20
N LEU A 126 -2.56 7.23 1.30
CA LEU A 126 -3.81 7.95 1.42
C LEU A 126 -3.65 9.05 2.47
N PRO A 127 -3.71 10.33 2.09
CA PRO A 127 -3.79 11.41 3.06
C PRO A 127 -5.09 11.31 3.86
N VAL A 128 -4.98 11.25 5.19
CA VAL A 128 -6.14 11.20 6.10
C VAL A 128 -6.29 12.54 6.83
N GLN A 129 -5.18 13.09 7.31
CA GLN A 129 -5.04 14.41 7.94
C GLN A 129 -3.67 15.01 7.57
N PRO A 130 -3.40 16.30 7.82
CA PRO A 130 -2.11 16.91 7.47
C PRO A 130 -0.87 16.17 8.01
N ASP A 131 -1.00 15.59 9.21
CA ASP A 131 0.06 14.84 9.89
C ASP A 131 -0.28 13.36 10.07
N VAL A 132 -1.29 12.84 9.37
CA VAL A 132 -1.66 11.42 9.40
C VAL A 132 -1.93 10.91 7.99
N VAL A 133 -1.19 9.87 7.61
CA VAL A 133 -1.40 9.15 6.35
C VAL A 133 -1.63 7.68 6.62
N SER A 134 -2.39 7.03 5.74
CA SER A 134 -2.43 5.58 5.66
C SER A 134 -1.49 5.14 4.54
N LEU A 135 -0.58 4.21 4.82
CA LEU A 135 0.24 3.53 3.82
C LEU A 135 -0.28 2.11 3.68
N TYR A 136 -0.89 1.84 2.54
CA TYR A 136 -1.17 0.48 2.09
C TYR A 136 0.16 -0.13 1.65
N TRP A 137 0.52 -1.20 2.34
CA TRP A 137 1.85 -1.81 2.33
C TRP A 137 1.71 -3.33 2.18
N TYR A 138 2.86 -3.99 2.15
CA TYR A 138 3.06 -5.43 1.98
C TYR A 138 1.99 -6.31 2.69
N ASP A 139 1.51 -7.36 2.01
CA ASP A 139 0.48 -8.31 2.46
C ASP A 139 -0.81 -7.65 3.02
N ASN A 140 -1.30 -6.55 2.42
CA ASN A 140 -2.53 -5.86 2.85
C ASN A 140 -2.47 -5.20 4.23
N GLY A 141 -1.26 -4.96 4.72
CA GLY A 141 -1.02 -4.08 5.86
C GLY A 141 -1.36 -2.64 5.53
N ILE A 142 -2.27 -2.04 6.29
CA ILE A 142 -2.54 -0.61 6.27
C ILE A 142 -1.84 -0.01 7.50
N LEU A 143 -0.71 0.63 7.27
CA LEU A 143 0.04 1.32 8.31
C LEU A 143 -0.53 2.72 8.48
N SER A 144 -1.00 3.06 9.68
CA SER A 144 -1.32 4.44 10.03
C SER A 144 -0.04 5.11 10.50
N LEU A 145 0.45 6.07 9.73
CA LEU A 145 1.64 6.83 10.07
C LEU A 145 1.28 8.23 10.53
N LYS A 146 1.91 8.64 11.63
CA LYS A 146 1.83 10.01 12.13
C LYS A 146 3.18 10.70 11.95
N ARG A 147 3.17 11.93 11.45
CA ARG A 147 4.37 12.74 11.33
C ARG A 147 5.01 12.93 12.70
N GLU A 148 6.32 12.71 12.80
CA GLU A 148 7.06 13.07 14.00
C GLU A 148 7.21 14.59 14.05
N SER A 149 6.90 15.17 15.20
CA SER A 149 7.10 16.61 15.41
C SER A 149 8.56 16.94 15.21
N VAL A 150 8.85 17.83 14.25
CA VAL A 150 10.19 18.38 14.10
C VAL A 150 10.50 19.12 15.39
N ALA A 151 11.51 18.66 16.13
CA ALA A 151 11.92 19.32 17.36
C ALA A 151 12.42 20.73 17.01
N GLY A 152 11.55 21.72 17.24
CA GLY A 152 11.87 23.13 17.40
C GLY A 152 12.83 23.75 16.39
N THR A 153 12.31 24.24 15.27
CA THR A 153 12.81 25.49 14.67
C THR A 153 11.64 26.47 14.58
N GLY A 154 11.42 27.20 15.67
CA GLY A 154 10.71 28.47 15.59
C GLY A 154 11.59 29.45 14.82
N SER A 155 11.17 29.83 13.62
CA SER A 155 11.59 31.06 12.93
C SER A 155 10.59 31.23 11.78
N GLY A 156 9.65 32.17 11.87
CA GLY A 156 9.93 33.57 11.62
C GLY A 156 9.50 33.87 10.20
N SER A 157 8.30 34.47 10.07
CA SER A 157 7.75 34.92 8.80
C SER A 157 8.69 35.94 8.14
N GLY A 158 9.45 35.50 7.14
CA GLY A 158 10.19 36.35 6.22
C GLY A 158 9.56 36.30 4.85
N SER A 159 8.66 37.24 4.55
CA SER A 159 8.11 37.45 3.22
C SER A 159 9.22 37.99 2.31
N ALA A 160 9.69 37.18 1.36
CA ALA A 160 10.52 37.64 0.26
C ALA A 160 9.85 37.23 -1.06
N SER A 161 9.31 38.23 -1.75
CA SER A 161 8.81 38.18 -3.11
C SER A 161 9.94 37.86 -4.10
N ALA A 162 9.74 36.88 -4.98
CA ALA A 162 10.57 36.60 -6.15
C ALA A 162 9.69 36.51 -7.42
N PRO A 163 10.24 36.84 -8.61
CA PRO A 163 9.46 37.16 -9.79
C PRO A 163 9.06 35.94 -10.63
N ALA A 164 8.08 36.17 -11.50
CA ALA A 164 7.48 35.23 -12.43
C ALA A 164 8.50 34.50 -13.33
N GLN A 165 8.32 33.19 -13.50
CA GLN A 165 8.97 32.39 -14.54
C GLN A 165 7.95 31.75 -15.47
N VAL A 166 8.33 31.72 -16.75
CA VAL A 166 7.58 31.25 -17.91
C VAL A 166 7.39 29.74 -17.86
N ALA A 167 6.14 29.29 -17.89
CA ALA A 167 5.77 27.88 -17.97
C ALA A 167 6.03 27.34 -19.39
N THR A 168 7.01 26.46 -19.55
CA THR A 168 7.08 25.53 -20.68
C THR A 168 6.26 24.29 -20.34
N ALA A 169 5.16 24.10 -21.06
CA ALA A 169 4.32 22.91 -20.95
C ALA A 169 5.05 21.67 -21.46
N GLY A 170 5.67 20.91 -20.55
CA GLY A 170 6.09 19.55 -20.82
C GLY A 170 4.86 18.64 -20.91
N ARG A 171 4.61 18.06 -22.09
CA ARG A 171 3.60 17.01 -22.27
C ARG A 171 3.95 15.83 -21.37
N ALA A 172 3.18 15.64 -20.31
CA ALA A 172 3.14 14.36 -19.60
C ALA A 172 2.57 13.32 -20.57
N ALA A 173 3.40 12.36 -20.98
CA ALA A 173 2.90 11.15 -21.62
C ALA A 173 2.08 10.40 -20.56
N ALA A 174 0.77 10.31 -20.77
CA ALA A 174 -0.08 9.43 -19.98
C ALA A 174 0.39 7.99 -20.23
N ALA A 175 1.01 7.36 -19.24
CA ALA A 175 1.25 5.93 -19.25
C ALA A 175 -0.13 5.25 -19.23
N GLY A 176 -0.52 4.70 -20.38
CA GLY A 176 -1.74 3.92 -20.51
C GLY A 176 -1.59 2.57 -19.81
N ALA A 177 -2.71 1.99 -19.42
CA ALA A 177 -2.83 0.64 -18.90
C ALA A 177 -1.97 -0.39 -19.67
N THR A 178 -1.03 -1.06 -18.99
CA THR A 178 -0.16 -2.06 -19.62
C THR A 178 -0.97 -3.31 -19.98
N ASN A 179 -1.10 -3.58 -21.28
CA ASN A 179 -1.67 -4.83 -21.78
C ASN A 179 -0.64 -5.96 -21.65
N CYS A 180 -0.81 -6.81 -20.63
CA CYS A 180 0.12 -7.91 -20.35
C CYS A 180 0.24 -8.96 -21.45
N ALA A 181 -0.72 -9.05 -22.37
CA ALA A 181 -0.58 -9.92 -23.54
C ALA A 181 0.46 -9.40 -24.55
N ASN A 182 0.78 -8.10 -24.52
CA ASN A 182 1.69 -7.43 -25.45
C ASN A 182 2.78 -6.62 -24.73
N ALA A 183 3.15 -7.01 -23.50
CA ALA A 183 4.20 -6.33 -22.74
C ALA A 183 5.52 -6.33 -23.53
N ALA A 184 5.97 -5.15 -23.95
CA ALA A 184 7.10 -5.00 -24.87
C ALA A 184 8.35 -4.48 -24.18
N THR A 185 8.20 -3.69 -23.12
CA THR A 185 9.33 -3.18 -22.33
C THR A 185 9.53 -4.01 -21.06
N GLN A 186 10.75 -3.99 -20.51
CA GLN A 186 11.01 -4.65 -19.22
C GLN A 186 10.16 -4.07 -18.09
N ALA A 187 9.82 -2.78 -18.15
CA ALA A 187 8.92 -2.16 -17.18
C ALA A 187 7.52 -2.76 -17.27
N ASP A 188 6.98 -2.94 -18.49
CA ASP A 188 5.69 -3.59 -18.72
C ASP A 188 5.70 -5.04 -18.20
N MET A 189 6.78 -5.77 -18.46
CA MET A 189 6.94 -7.16 -18.00
C MET A 189 7.01 -7.26 -16.48
N ASN A 190 7.75 -6.36 -15.82
CA ASN A 190 7.82 -6.27 -14.36
C ASN A 190 6.42 -6.03 -13.77
N GLU A 191 5.69 -5.07 -14.32
CA GLU A 191 4.32 -4.73 -13.91
C GLU A 191 3.36 -5.91 -14.08
N CYS A 192 3.48 -6.65 -15.19
CA CYS A 192 2.65 -7.82 -15.44
C CYS A 192 2.94 -9.01 -14.53
N ALA A 193 4.20 -9.23 -14.16
CA ALA A 193 4.54 -10.24 -13.15
C ALA A 193 4.00 -9.86 -11.76
N ASP A 194 4.08 -8.58 -11.39
CA ASP A 194 3.51 -8.07 -10.14
C ASP A 194 1.98 -8.21 -10.10
N LYS A 195 1.29 -7.91 -11.22
CA LYS A 195 -0.14 -8.18 -11.41
C LYS A 195 -0.53 -9.63 -11.11
N ALA A 196 0.21 -10.58 -11.70
CA ALA A 196 -0.05 -11.99 -11.51
C ALA A 196 0.10 -12.39 -10.04
N PHE A 197 1.19 -11.94 -9.39
CA PHE A 197 1.39 -12.15 -7.97
C PHE A 197 0.26 -11.57 -7.11
N LYS A 198 -0.14 -10.31 -7.35
CA LYS A 198 -1.24 -9.66 -6.62
C LYS A 198 -2.55 -10.43 -6.72
N LYS A 199 -2.85 -11.00 -7.88
CA LYS A 199 -4.01 -11.89 -8.03
C LYS A 199 -3.90 -13.12 -7.12
N SER A 200 -2.77 -13.79 -7.15
CA SER A 200 -2.54 -14.98 -6.31
C SER A 200 -2.55 -14.66 -4.82
N ASP A 201 -2.03 -13.48 -4.42
CA ASP A 201 -2.13 -13.00 -3.05
C ASP A 201 -3.59 -12.78 -2.65
N ALA A 202 -4.40 -12.12 -3.48
CA ALA A 202 -5.83 -11.96 -3.22
C ALA A 202 -6.56 -13.31 -3.06
N ASP A 203 -6.24 -14.29 -3.90
CA ASP A 203 -6.82 -15.65 -3.82
C ASP A 203 -6.40 -16.34 -2.49
N LEU A 204 -5.13 -16.24 -2.11
CA LEU A 204 -4.61 -16.73 -0.83
C LEU A 204 -5.37 -16.12 0.35
N ASN A 205 -5.60 -14.81 0.30
CA ASN A 205 -6.26 -14.08 1.36
C ASN A 205 -7.72 -14.51 1.52
N ALA A 206 -8.43 -14.70 0.41
CA ALA A 206 -9.80 -15.17 0.42
C ALA A 206 -9.94 -16.55 1.07
N VAL A 207 -9.06 -17.49 0.71
CA VAL A 207 -9.06 -18.85 1.29
C VAL A 207 -8.69 -18.83 2.77
N TYR A 208 -7.68 -18.03 3.15
CA TYR A 208 -7.27 -17.87 4.54
C TYR A 208 -8.42 -17.36 5.43
N GLN A 209 -9.17 -16.35 4.97
CA GLN A 209 -10.33 -15.83 5.71
C GLN A 209 -11.46 -16.84 5.87
N GLN A 210 -11.70 -17.68 4.85
CA GLN A 210 -12.65 -18.77 4.98
C GLN A 210 -12.24 -19.74 6.09
N ILE A 211 -10.95 -20.09 6.17
CA ILE A 211 -10.43 -20.93 7.25
C ILE A 211 -10.62 -20.23 8.61
N GLU A 212 -10.23 -18.96 8.73
CA GLU A 212 -10.39 -18.23 9.99
C GLU A 212 -11.84 -18.15 10.45
N GLN A 213 -12.79 -18.01 9.52
CA GLN A 213 -14.20 -18.00 9.84
C GLN A 213 -14.69 -19.37 10.34
N ARG A 214 -14.19 -20.46 9.75
CA ARG A 214 -14.46 -21.82 10.26
C ARG A 214 -13.79 -22.08 11.62
N LEU A 215 -12.75 -21.33 11.96
CA LEU A 215 -12.04 -21.40 13.24
C LEU A 215 -12.48 -20.34 14.26
N LYS A 216 -13.56 -19.59 14.01
CA LYS A 216 -13.98 -18.46 14.87
C LYS A 216 -14.20 -18.84 16.33
N ASP A 217 -14.64 -20.08 16.58
CA ASP A 217 -14.92 -20.61 17.92
C ASP A 217 -13.74 -21.45 18.48
N ASN A 218 -12.59 -21.49 17.78
CA ASN A 218 -11.38 -22.21 18.19
C ASN A 218 -10.13 -21.31 18.13
N ALA A 219 -9.97 -20.49 19.18
CA ALA A 219 -8.90 -19.50 19.27
C ALA A 219 -7.48 -20.11 19.22
N ASP A 220 -7.28 -21.30 19.82
CA ASP A 220 -5.96 -21.94 19.85
C ASP A 220 -5.53 -22.44 18.46
N THR A 221 -6.44 -23.07 17.71
CA THR A 221 -6.15 -23.48 16.33
C THR A 221 -5.98 -22.26 15.41
N LYS A 222 -6.80 -21.21 15.60
CA LYS A 222 -6.61 -19.94 14.87
C LYS A 222 -5.22 -19.34 15.14
N LYS A 223 -4.75 -19.33 16.38
CA LYS A 223 -3.39 -18.87 16.73
C LYS A 223 -2.30 -19.68 16.03
N ARG A 224 -2.47 -21.00 15.90
CA ARG A 224 -1.55 -21.88 15.17
C ARG A 224 -1.55 -21.59 13.67
N LEU A 225 -2.72 -21.36 13.07
CA LEU A 225 -2.85 -20.95 11.66
C LEU A 225 -2.10 -19.64 11.41
N VAL A 226 -2.31 -18.61 12.24
CA VAL A 226 -1.61 -17.32 12.13
C VAL A 226 -0.09 -17.50 12.23
N ALA A 227 0.38 -18.31 13.20
CA ALA A 227 1.81 -18.58 13.36
C ALA A 227 2.40 -19.30 12.14
N ALA A 228 1.72 -20.32 11.62
CA ALA A 228 2.14 -21.05 10.43
C ALA A 228 2.17 -20.15 9.19
N GLN A 229 1.17 -19.27 9.04
CA GLN A 229 1.08 -18.36 7.91
C GLN A 229 2.16 -17.28 7.94
N ARG A 230 2.49 -16.74 9.13
CA ARG A 230 3.64 -15.83 9.31
C ARG A 230 4.97 -16.48 8.96
N ALA A 231 5.18 -17.71 9.43
CA ALA A 231 6.39 -18.46 9.09
C ALA A 231 6.48 -18.74 7.58
N TRP A 232 5.34 -19.03 6.95
CA TRP A 232 5.27 -19.21 5.50
C TRP A 232 5.58 -17.92 4.72
N VAL A 233 5.09 -16.76 5.16
CA VAL A 233 5.44 -15.46 4.56
C VAL A 233 6.94 -15.21 4.66
N ALA A 234 7.54 -15.41 5.83
CA ALA A 234 8.99 -15.26 6.00
C ALA A 234 9.78 -16.22 5.09
N PHE A 235 9.29 -17.46 4.93
CA PHE A 235 9.86 -18.41 3.97
C PHE A 235 9.72 -17.92 2.53
N ARG A 236 8.53 -17.49 2.10
CA ARG A 236 8.24 -16.99 0.75
C ARG A 236 9.22 -15.87 0.39
N ASP A 237 9.39 -14.91 1.28
CA ASP A 237 10.19 -13.72 1.01
C ASP A 237 11.70 -14.06 0.94
N ALA A 238 12.17 -14.94 1.84
CA ALA A 238 13.54 -15.44 1.81
C ALA A 238 13.82 -16.28 0.56
N GLU A 239 12.91 -17.20 0.21
CA GLU A 239 12.99 -18.06 -0.96
C GLU A 239 13.00 -17.22 -2.25
N CYS A 240 12.15 -16.22 -2.36
CA CYS A 240 12.08 -15.40 -3.56
C CYS A 240 13.25 -14.43 -3.69
N THR A 241 13.79 -13.95 -2.58
CA THR A 241 15.06 -13.20 -2.59
C THR A 241 16.19 -14.09 -3.10
N PHE A 242 16.29 -15.33 -2.61
CA PHE A 242 17.29 -16.29 -3.05
C PHE A 242 17.10 -16.68 -4.53
N SER A 243 15.88 -17.05 -4.94
CA SER A 243 15.57 -17.48 -6.31
C SER A 243 15.79 -16.38 -7.34
N ALA A 244 15.60 -15.11 -6.96
CA ALA A 244 15.82 -13.96 -7.85
C ALA A 244 17.28 -13.45 -7.83
N SER A 245 18.17 -14.04 -7.02
CA SER A 245 19.54 -13.55 -6.84
C SER A 245 20.36 -13.47 -8.14
N GLY A 246 20.13 -14.38 -9.10
CA GLY A 246 20.78 -14.35 -10.41
C GLY A 246 20.42 -13.14 -11.27
N ALA A 247 19.32 -12.46 -10.97
CA ALA A 247 18.90 -11.23 -11.64
C ALA A 247 19.27 -9.95 -10.87
N SER A 248 19.90 -10.07 -9.69
CA SER A 248 20.15 -8.96 -8.76
C SER A 248 20.88 -7.78 -9.43
N GLY A 249 20.40 -6.56 -9.17
CA GLY A 249 20.92 -5.33 -9.77
C GLY A 249 20.51 -5.09 -11.23
N GLY A 250 19.86 -6.05 -11.89
CA GLY A 250 19.34 -5.92 -13.24
C GLY A 250 17.90 -5.41 -13.29
N SER A 251 17.51 -4.82 -14.43
CA SER A 251 16.12 -4.35 -14.67
C SER A 251 15.08 -5.47 -14.68
N ILE A 252 15.51 -6.72 -14.86
CA ILE A 252 14.68 -7.94 -14.86
C ILE A 252 14.42 -8.49 -13.44
N TYR A 253 15.17 -8.04 -12.43
CA TYR A 253 15.03 -8.52 -11.05
C TYR A 253 13.60 -8.47 -10.52
N PRO A 254 12.84 -7.36 -10.68
CA PRO A 254 11.48 -7.27 -10.16
C PRO A 254 10.55 -8.33 -10.77
N MET A 255 10.67 -8.59 -12.09
CA MET A 255 9.89 -9.64 -12.75
C MET A 255 10.19 -11.02 -12.18
N VAL A 256 11.47 -11.40 -12.05
CA VAL A 256 11.86 -12.72 -11.54
C VAL A 256 11.41 -12.91 -10.09
N TYR A 257 11.54 -11.86 -9.27
CA TYR A 257 11.08 -11.87 -7.88
C TYR A 257 9.56 -12.06 -7.80
N SER A 258 8.77 -11.26 -8.53
CA SER A 258 7.30 -11.37 -8.54
C SER A 258 6.81 -12.71 -9.10
N MET A 259 7.48 -13.28 -10.10
CA MET A 259 7.17 -14.63 -10.60
C MET A 259 7.39 -15.71 -9.54
N CYS A 260 8.42 -15.58 -8.70
CA CYS A 260 8.60 -16.48 -7.57
C CYS A 260 7.48 -16.32 -6.54
N LEU A 261 7.17 -15.07 -6.17
CA LEU A 261 6.12 -14.77 -5.19
C LEU A 261 4.78 -15.37 -5.65
N ASP A 262 4.43 -15.20 -6.91
CA ASP A 262 3.24 -15.77 -7.54
C ASP A 262 3.22 -17.31 -7.40
N ARG A 263 4.26 -17.99 -7.89
CA ARG A 263 4.37 -19.46 -7.85
C ARG A 263 4.24 -20.04 -6.44
N VAL A 264 4.98 -19.47 -5.48
CA VAL A 264 4.98 -19.95 -4.08
C VAL A 264 3.63 -19.67 -3.43
N THR A 265 3.01 -18.53 -3.73
CA THR A 265 1.68 -18.15 -3.24
C THR A 265 0.61 -19.10 -3.75
N GLN A 266 0.56 -19.40 -5.05
CA GLN A 266 -0.39 -20.37 -5.61
C GLN A 266 -0.28 -21.75 -4.97
N ALA A 267 0.94 -22.20 -4.64
CA ALA A 267 1.14 -23.47 -3.93
C ALA A 267 0.55 -23.44 -2.51
N ARG A 268 0.64 -22.30 -1.84
CA ARG A 268 0.02 -22.11 -0.52
C ARG A 268 -1.49 -22.02 -0.60
N VAL A 269 -2.06 -21.36 -1.61
CA VAL A 269 -3.52 -21.36 -1.88
C VAL A 269 -4.03 -22.80 -1.91
N ARG A 270 -3.45 -23.66 -2.75
CA ARG A 270 -3.82 -25.08 -2.84
C ARG A 270 -3.69 -25.83 -1.51
N SER A 271 -2.65 -25.51 -0.73
CA SER A 271 -2.45 -26.13 0.58
C SER A 271 -3.56 -25.74 1.58
N LEU A 272 -4.02 -24.48 1.53
CA LEU A 272 -5.10 -23.99 2.38
C LEU A 272 -6.47 -24.49 1.91
N GLU A 273 -6.71 -24.55 0.60
CA GLU A 273 -7.93 -25.12 0.01
C GLU A 273 -8.11 -26.61 0.37
N ALA A 274 -7.01 -27.35 0.46
CA ALA A 274 -7.03 -28.73 0.92
C ALA A 274 -7.65 -28.85 2.33
N TYR A 275 -7.31 -27.93 3.25
CA TYR A 275 -7.92 -27.91 4.58
C TYR A 275 -9.42 -27.59 4.57
N LEU A 276 -9.92 -26.89 3.54
CA LEU A 276 -11.35 -26.58 3.41
C LEU A 276 -12.17 -27.72 2.82
N SER A 277 -11.52 -28.71 2.19
CA SER A 277 -12.13 -29.78 1.39
C SER A 277 -12.19 -31.13 2.11
N CYS A 278 -11.86 -31.16 3.41
CA CYS A 278 -11.80 -32.40 4.19
C CYS A 278 -13.19 -32.94 4.55
N GLY A 279 -13.28 -34.28 4.63
CA GLY A 279 -14.46 -34.97 5.14
C GLY A 279 -14.52 -34.97 6.67
N GLU A 280 -15.72 -35.23 7.20
CA GLU A 280 -15.92 -35.42 8.64
C GLU A 280 -15.09 -36.61 9.15
N GLY A 281 -14.36 -36.40 10.26
CA GLY A 281 -13.53 -37.44 10.88
C GLY A 281 -12.10 -37.59 10.33
N ASP A 282 -11.70 -36.79 9.33
CA ASP A 282 -10.30 -36.77 8.87
C ASP A 282 -9.40 -36.07 9.91
N THR A 283 -8.67 -36.87 10.69
CA THR A 283 -7.75 -36.38 11.72
C THR A 283 -6.57 -35.59 11.19
N SER A 284 -6.31 -35.64 9.88
CA SER A 284 -5.26 -34.84 9.24
C SER A 284 -5.69 -33.39 8.98
N CYS A 285 -6.98 -33.08 9.15
CA CYS A 285 -7.55 -31.79 8.80
C CYS A 285 -7.76 -30.88 10.02
N PRO A 286 -7.11 -29.70 10.04
CA PRO A 286 -7.17 -28.79 11.18
C PRO A 286 -8.39 -27.85 11.17
N VAL A 287 -9.23 -27.89 10.14
CA VAL A 287 -10.33 -26.95 9.92
C VAL A 287 -11.67 -27.70 9.93
N PRO A 288 -12.67 -27.25 10.71
CA PRO A 288 -14.00 -27.84 10.71
C PRO A 288 -14.66 -27.82 9.32
N THR A 289 -15.61 -28.72 9.09
CA THR A 289 -16.47 -28.68 7.89
C THR A 289 -17.34 -27.42 7.88
N ALA A 290 -17.79 -26.99 6.71
CA ALA A 290 -18.74 -25.89 6.62
C ALA A 290 -20.10 -26.34 7.16
N ASN A 291 -20.71 -25.52 8.03
CA ASN A 291 -22.08 -25.70 8.50
C ASN A 291 -23.10 -25.29 7.44
#